data_AF-A0A2M9KJJ9-F1
#
_entry.id   AF-A0A2M9KJJ9-F1
#
_cell.length_a   1.000
_cell.length_b   1.000
_cell.length_c   1.000
_cell.angle_alpha   90.00
_cell.angle_beta   90.00
_cell.angle_gamma   90.00
#
_symmetry.space_group_name_H-M   'P 1'
#
loop_
_entity.id
_entity.type
_entity.pdbx_description
1 polymer ?
#
loop_
_entity_poly.entity_id
_entity_poly.type
_entity_poly.pdbx_seq_one_letter_code
_entity_poly.pdbx_strand_id
1 'polypeptide(L)'
;MTVRSAWLMPTGQTREDTRLAPTALVVQEAEIRVRDGVLAGGSPFAATGAGAMTLQIGPGRAIVQGTDAQGAYPVANDAPVSLVFADGAAQFGRIDSVILRIADTLFDTGPNAARIEIVQGAATASPTPPALPTTASLRLWDVTVPAGASAGAGGIGWGSALGDRRRFTCAAGGILPRGYGLSFSGAYDGQYRDNGTALERWSAQAGAWQTYRPPLESATVTTTGAVAATGFSLTGLHARRISGVQSFSVVVSRTGSTITSPTGSNITDLPLVTLPLGWRPAYDMELTASDGFADGAAYLSTAGVITLRTWSAAGTIQAGRDIRVSGCFVT
;
A
#
# COMPACT_ATOMS: atom_id res chain seq x y z
N MET A 1 22.98 31.04 -16.41
CA MET A 1 23.56 29.75 -16.83
C MET A 1 22.46 28.70 -16.87
N THR A 2 22.47 27.82 -17.86
CA THR A 2 21.47 26.75 -18.06
C THR A 2 21.78 25.45 -17.30
N VAL A 3 23.03 25.26 -16.88
CA VAL A 3 23.49 24.11 -16.08
C VAL A 3 24.14 24.63 -14.81
N ARG A 4 23.79 24.04 -13.68
CA ARG A 4 24.25 24.42 -12.33
C ARG A 4 24.77 23.18 -11.61
N SER A 5 25.76 23.34 -10.75
CA SER A 5 26.32 22.24 -9.97
C SER A 5 26.55 22.66 -8.53
N ALA A 6 26.20 21.78 -7.59
CA ALA A 6 26.48 22.00 -6.19
C ALA A 6 27.94 21.70 -5.85
N TRP A 7 28.55 22.59 -5.06
CA TRP A 7 29.91 22.42 -4.54
C TRP A 7 31.01 22.21 -5.60
N LEU A 8 30.76 22.58 -6.86
CA LEU A 8 31.74 22.45 -7.95
C LEU A 8 32.75 23.61 -8.00
N MET A 9 32.30 24.82 -7.67
CA MET A 9 33.14 26.02 -7.80
C MET A 9 34.09 26.17 -6.58
N PRO A 10 35.39 26.44 -6.79
CA PRO A 10 36.36 26.59 -5.70
C PRO A 10 36.07 27.78 -4.76
N THR A 11 35.40 28.82 -5.26
CA THR A 11 35.16 30.08 -4.54
C THR A 11 33.78 30.17 -3.88
N GLY A 12 33.17 29.02 -3.59
CA GLY A 12 31.88 28.94 -2.91
C GLY A 12 30.70 28.75 -3.85
N GLN A 13 29.56 28.42 -3.26
CA GLN A 13 28.33 28.04 -3.94
C GLN A 13 27.25 29.09 -3.68
N THR A 14 26.51 29.49 -4.72
CA THR A 14 25.35 30.35 -4.49
C THR A 14 24.23 29.56 -3.83
N ARG A 15 23.39 30.23 -3.02
CA ARG A 15 22.23 29.59 -2.38
C ARG A 15 21.29 28.96 -3.41
N GLU A 16 21.13 29.58 -4.57
CA GLU A 16 20.36 29.03 -5.69
C GLU A 16 20.97 27.72 -6.20
N ASP A 17 22.29 27.66 -6.40
CA ASP A 17 22.96 26.46 -6.90
C ASP A 17 22.88 25.29 -5.91
N THR A 18 22.80 25.55 -4.60
CA THR A 18 22.56 24.50 -3.57
C THR A 18 21.15 23.92 -3.66
N ARG A 19 20.16 24.74 -4.00
CA ARG A 19 18.75 24.34 -4.04
C ARG A 19 18.36 23.67 -5.36
N LEU A 20 18.97 24.08 -6.47
CA LEU A 20 18.67 23.56 -7.81
C LEU A 20 19.47 22.30 -8.15
N ALA A 21 20.66 22.12 -7.57
CA ALA A 21 21.35 20.84 -7.64
C ALA A 21 20.70 19.82 -6.68
N PRO A 22 20.63 18.53 -7.05
CA PRO A 22 19.94 17.51 -6.27
C PRO A 22 20.71 17.18 -4.97
N THR A 23 20.57 18.02 -3.95
CA THR A 23 21.20 17.85 -2.62
C THR A 23 20.29 17.14 -1.64
N ALA A 24 18.97 17.14 -1.89
CA ALA A 24 17.97 16.36 -1.17
C ALA A 24 17.21 15.49 -2.19
N LEU A 25 17.47 14.19 -2.18
CA LEU A 25 16.77 13.21 -3.00
C LEU A 25 15.34 13.02 -2.47
N VAL A 26 14.45 13.98 -2.72
CA VAL A 26 13.02 13.86 -2.40
C VAL A 26 12.22 13.53 -3.65
N VAL A 27 10.99 13.05 -3.47
CA VAL A 27 10.04 12.80 -4.56
C VAL A 27 9.93 14.05 -5.43
N GLN A 28 10.03 13.87 -6.74
CA GLN A 28 9.90 14.95 -7.71
C GLN A 28 8.42 15.23 -8.01
N GLU A 29 8.11 16.43 -8.49
CA GLU A 29 6.82 16.79 -9.12
C GLU A 29 6.99 17.14 -10.60
N ALA A 30 8.18 17.62 -11.00
CA ALA A 30 8.58 17.87 -12.38
C ALA A 30 10.11 17.76 -12.48
N GLU A 31 10.70 18.14 -13.62
CA GLU A 31 12.13 17.99 -13.91
C GLU A 31 13.03 18.78 -12.94
N ILE A 32 12.57 19.94 -12.47
CA ILE A 32 13.32 20.82 -11.54
C ILE A 32 12.53 21.15 -10.26
N ARG A 33 11.34 20.56 -10.10
CA ARG A 33 10.48 20.77 -8.93
C ARG A 33 10.41 19.50 -8.11
N VAL A 34 10.52 19.68 -6.80
CA VAL A 34 10.27 18.61 -5.85
C VAL A 34 8.86 18.68 -5.30
N ARG A 35 8.35 17.54 -4.86
CA ARG A 35 7.19 17.49 -3.99
C ARG A 35 7.57 18.07 -2.64
N ASP A 36 7.09 19.26 -2.37
CA ASP A 36 7.15 19.85 -1.04
C ASP A 36 6.19 19.13 -0.09
N GLY A 37 6.47 19.29 1.19
CA GLY A 37 5.76 18.61 2.24
C GLY A 37 6.62 18.38 3.46
N VAL A 38 5.94 17.89 4.49
CA VAL A 38 6.55 17.51 5.75
C VAL A 38 7.26 16.17 5.58
N LEU A 39 8.43 16.02 6.20
CA LEU A 39 9.11 14.73 6.29
C LEU A 39 8.50 13.94 7.45
N ALA A 40 7.97 12.76 7.14
CA ALA A 40 7.34 11.90 8.13
C ALA A 40 8.35 11.41 9.20
N GLY A 41 7.87 11.28 10.44
CA GLY A 41 8.65 10.84 11.61
C GLY A 41 8.00 11.31 12.91
N GLY A 42 7.24 10.43 13.58
CA GLY A 42 6.39 10.82 14.70
C GLY A 42 5.22 11.70 14.25
N SER A 43 4.94 12.80 14.95
CA SER A 43 3.94 13.82 14.56
C SER A 43 4.63 15.18 14.31
N PRO A 44 5.35 15.34 13.19
CA PRO A 44 6.11 16.55 12.88
C PRO A 44 5.18 17.75 12.68
N PHE A 45 5.56 18.93 13.19
CA PHE A 45 4.71 20.14 13.18
C PHE A 45 3.31 19.91 13.77
N ALA A 46 3.20 19.06 14.80
CA ALA A 46 1.95 18.88 15.54
C ALA A 46 1.45 20.22 16.10
N ALA A 47 0.15 20.45 15.98
CA ALA A 47 -0.52 21.61 16.55
C ALA A 47 -1.12 21.26 17.91
N THR A 48 -0.91 22.12 18.91
CA THR A 48 -1.46 21.95 20.27
C THR A 48 -1.92 23.29 20.81
N GLY A 49 -3.17 23.38 21.26
CA GLY A 49 -3.69 24.60 21.89
C GLY A 49 -2.91 24.93 23.16
N ALA A 50 -2.35 26.14 23.22
CA ALA A 50 -1.51 26.61 24.33
C ALA A 50 -2.16 27.75 25.14
N GLY A 51 -3.28 28.29 24.67
CA GLY A 51 -4.09 29.30 25.36
C GLY A 51 -5.39 29.56 24.60
N ALA A 52 -6.25 30.43 25.12
CA ALA A 52 -7.56 30.72 24.49
C ALA A 52 -7.45 31.16 23.02
N MET A 53 -6.41 31.94 22.67
CA MET A 53 -6.14 32.39 21.29
C MET A 53 -4.73 32.03 20.82
N THR A 54 -4.08 31.06 21.47
CA THR A 54 -2.68 30.71 21.20
C THR A 54 -2.55 29.25 20.79
N LEU A 55 -1.90 29.01 19.65
CA LEU A 55 -1.54 27.68 19.15
C LEU A 55 -0.03 27.48 19.23
N GLN A 56 0.41 26.29 19.61
CA GLN A 56 1.81 25.90 19.56
C GLN A 56 2.02 24.89 18.44
N ILE A 57 3.03 25.12 17.61
CA ILE A 57 3.47 24.19 16.56
C ILE A 57 4.77 23.53 16.99
N GLY A 58 4.77 22.20 17.07
CA GLY A 58 5.93 21.41 17.48
C GLY A 58 7.07 21.37 16.46
N PRO A 59 8.20 20.74 16.84
CA PRO A 59 9.33 20.55 15.94
C PRO A 59 8.98 19.67 14.74
N GLY A 60 9.74 19.81 13.65
CA GLY A 60 9.51 19.09 12.41
C GLY A 60 10.49 19.49 11.32
N ARG A 61 10.54 18.69 10.25
CA ARG A 61 11.31 19.00 9.04
C ARG A 61 10.40 18.96 7.82
N ALA A 62 10.64 19.85 6.89
CA ALA A 62 9.88 19.95 5.65
C ALA A 62 10.78 20.36 4.50
N ILE A 63 10.29 20.10 3.29
CA ILE A 63 10.77 20.77 2.08
C ILE A 63 9.67 21.73 1.65
N VAL A 64 10.02 22.96 1.28
CA VAL A 64 9.11 23.96 0.72
C VAL A 64 9.56 24.27 -0.70
N GLN A 65 8.70 24.05 -1.68
CA GLN A 65 9.00 24.30 -3.10
C GLN A 65 8.69 25.76 -3.43
N GLY A 66 9.67 26.50 -3.91
CA GLY A 66 9.47 27.84 -4.46
C GLY A 66 9.07 27.81 -5.94
N THR A 67 9.24 28.96 -6.62
CA THR A 67 9.23 29.01 -8.09
C THR A 67 10.38 28.18 -8.69
N ASP A 68 10.37 27.96 -10.00
CA ASP A 68 11.45 27.24 -10.70
C ASP A 68 12.82 27.90 -10.51
N ALA A 69 12.85 29.24 -10.43
CA ALA A 69 14.09 29.98 -10.18
C ALA A 69 14.55 29.89 -8.71
N GLN A 70 13.61 29.81 -7.78
CA GLN A 70 13.89 29.70 -6.35
C GLN A 70 14.40 28.30 -5.95
N GLY A 71 13.85 27.26 -6.56
CA GLY A 71 14.11 25.86 -6.20
C GLY A 71 13.44 25.46 -4.88
N ALA A 72 13.89 24.35 -4.31
CA ALA A 72 13.36 23.79 -3.08
C ALA A 72 14.16 24.22 -1.84
N TYR A 73 13.47 24.49 -0.73
CA TYR A 73 14.05 24.90 0.54
C TYR A 73 13.87 23.81 1.59
N PRO A 74 14.95 23.14 2.03
CA PRO A 74 14.93 22.32 3.23
C PRO A 74 14.76 23.20 4.47
N VAL A 75 13.83 22.84 5.35
CA VAL A 75 13.53 23.59 6.57
C VAL A 75 13.47 22.64 7.75
N ALA A 76 14.02 23.09 8.88
CA ALA A 76 13.85 22.45 10.17
C ALA A 76 13.28 23.46 11.16
N ASN A 77 12.28 23.04 11.93
CA ASN A 77 11.86 23.67 13.16
C ASN A 77 12.29 22.74 14.31
N ASP A 78 13.21 23.19 15.15
CA ASP A 78 13.84 22.38 16.20
C ASP A 78 13.24 22.60 17.59
N ALA A 79 12.41 23.63 17.75
CA ALA A 79 11.70 23.93 18.98
C ALA A 79 10.23 24.33 18.73
N PRO A 80 9.34 24.21 19.72
CA PRO A 80 7.97 24.65 19.56
C PRO A 80 7.83 26.16 19.30
N VAL A 81 6.94 26.54 18.37
CA VAL A 81 6.65 27.93 18.01
C VAL A 81 5.23 28.30 18.45
N SER A 82 5.09 29.38 19.22
CA SER A 82 3.78 29.90 19.66
C SER A 82 3.24 30.95 18.69
N LEU A 83 1.99 30.78 18.29
CA LEU A 83 1.28 31.65 17.35
C LEU A 83 0.03 32.20 18.05
N VAL A 84 -0.13 33.52 18.03
CA VAL A 84 -1.29 34.20 18.62
C VAL A 84 -2.25 34.60 17.50
N PHE A 85 -3.48 34.15 17.59
CA PHE A 85 -4.55 34.49 16.65
C PHE A 85 -5.17 35.82 17.04
N ALA A 86 -5.49 36.64 16.03
CA ALA A 86 -6.30 37.83 16.25
C ALA A 86 -7.71 37.44 16.70
N ASP A 87 -8.39 38.32 17.42
CA ASP A 87 -9.77 38.11 17.85
C ASP A 87 -10.70 37.83 16.66
N GLY A 88 -11.70 37.00 16.91
CA GLY A 88 -12.77 36.68 15.98
C GLY A 88 -13.59 37.93 15.64
N ALA A 89 -14.07 38.01 14.40
CA ALA A 89 -14.95 39.09 14.01
C ALA A 89 -16.30 38.97 14.74
N ALA A 90 -16.99 40.10 14.93
CA ALA A 90 -18.22 40.12 15.73
C ALA A 90 -19.37 39.28 15.14
N GLN A 91 -19.49 39.24 13.81
CA GLN A 91 -20.67 38.68 13.14
C GLN A 91 -20.46 37.29 12.54
N PHE A 92 -19.31 37.04 11.89
CA PHE A 92 -19.03 35.81 11.17
C PHE A 92 -17.70 35.20 11.62
N GLY A 93 -17.63 33.86 11.62
CA GLY A 93 -16.37 33.15 11.79
C GLY A 93 -15.46 33.30 10.58
N ARG A 94 -14.23 32.83 10.70
CA ARG A 94 -13.26 32.74 9.59
C ARG A 94 -12.42 31.46 9.70
N ILE A 95 -11.70 31.13 8.63
CA ILE A 95 -10.67 30.10 8.66
C ILE A 95 -9.33 30.77 8.44
N ASP A 96 -8.43 30.64 9.40
CA ASP A 96 -7.05 31.10 9.30
C ASP A 96 -6.15 29.90 8.92
N SER A 97 -5.07 30.13 8.18
CA SER A 97 -4.12 29.07 7.81
C SER A 97 -2.79 29.26 8.50
N VAL A 98 -2.30 28.22 9.18
CA VAL A 98 -0.94 28.16 9.70
C VAL A 98 -0.04 27.57 8.62
N ILE A 99 0.98 28.33 8.25
CA ILE A 99 1.86 28.00 7.13
C ILE A 99 3.31 28.03 7.56
N LEU A 100 4.13 27.24 6.89
CA LEU A 100 5.57 27.40 6.84
C LEU A 100 5.92 28.20 5.59
N ARG A 101 6.49 29.39 5.75
CA ARG A 101 6.83 30.29 4.64
C ARG A 101 8.32 30.56 4.55
N ILE A 102 8.80 30.61 3.33
CA ILE A 102 10.10 31.15 2.98
C ILE A 102 9.93 32.56 2.39
N ALA A 103 10.69 33.50 2.93
CA ALA A 103 10.98 34.77 2.28
C ALA A 103 12.42 34.73 1.80
N ASP A 104 12.64 34.91 0.50
CA ASP A 104 13.97 35.01 -0.10
C ASP A 104 14.13 36.42 -0.70
N THR A 105 15.02 37.24 -0.17
CA THR A 105 15.27 38.64 -0.60
C THR A 105 15.58 38.76 -2.10
N LEU A 106 16.07 37.68 -2.71
CA LEU A 106 16.41 37.67 -4.13
C LEU A 106 15.15 37.63 -5.02
N PHE A 107 14.02 37.22 -4.47
CA PHE A 107 12.75 37.02 -5.18
C PHE A 107 11.57 37.76 -4.55
N ASP A 108 11.63 38.04 -3.25
CA ASP A 108 10.60 38.67 -2.44
C ASP A 108 11.09 40.01 -1.86
N THR A 109 10.15 40.91 -1.56
CA THR A 109 10.44 42.12 -0.79
C THR A 109 10.53 41.80 0.70
N GLY A 110 11.68 42.06 1.33
CA GLY A 110 11.89 41.87 2.77
C GLY A 110 13.06 40.94 3.08
N PRO A 111 13.40 40.73 4.37
CA PRO A 111 14.57 39.96 4.77
C PRO A 111 14.40 38.45 4.54
N ASN A 112 15.52 37.76 4.34
CA ASN A 112 15.56 36.31 4.23
C ASN A 112 15.08 35.67 5.54
N ALA A 113 14.04 34.84 5.48
CA ALA A 113 13.50 34.17 6.67
C ALA A 113 12.73 32.90 6.31
N ALA A 114 12.90 31.85 7.13
CA ALA A 114 11.99 30.71 7.21
C ALA A 114 11.19 30.85 8.51
N ARG A 115 9.86 30.90 8.43
CA ARG A 115 9.02 31.11 9.61
C ARG A 115 7.70 30.38 9.52
N ILE A 116 7.17 30.03 10.67
CA ILE A 116 5.80 29.57 10.83
C ILE A 116 4.95 30.81 11.13
N GLU A 117 3.93 31.07 10.32
CA GLU A 117 3.08 32.26 10.49
C GLU A 117 1.60 31.92 10.25
N ILE A 118 0.73 32.83 10.71
CA ILE A 118 -0.72 32.77 10.45
C ILE A 118 -1.02 33.65 9.25
N VAL A 119 -1.74 33.10 8.28
CA VAL A 119 -2.43 33.85 7.24
C VAL A 119 -3.89 33.94 7.66
N GLN A 120 -4.35 35.14 7.96
CA GLN A 120 -5.72 35.37 8.38
C GLN A 120 -6.68 35.23 7.20
N GLY A 121 -7.80 34.54 7.39
CA GLY A 121 -8.88 34.44 6.41
C GLY A 121 -9.87 35.60 6.48
N ALA A 122 -10.79 35.61 5.52
CA ALA A 122 -11.91 36.55 5.51
C ALA A 122 -13.07 36.04 6.39
N ALA A 123 -13.60 36.92 7.25
CA ALA A 123 -14.79 36.63 8.03
C ALA A 123 -16.04 36.74 7.14
N THR A 124 -16.70 35.63 6.87
CA THR A 124 -17.85 35.55 5.95
C THR A 124 -18.84 34.49 6.42
N ALA A 125 -20.06 34.51 5.88
CA ALA A 125 -21.09 33.51 6.22
C ALA A 125 -20.71 32.07 5.81
N SER A 126 -19.75 31.90 4.91
CA SER A 126 -19.20 30.59 4.52
C SER A 126 -17.68 30.70 4.36
N PRO A 127 -16.95 30.67 5.48
CA PRO A 127 -15.51 30.86 5.48
C PRO A 127 -14.80 29.83 4.62
N THR A 128 -13.85 30.29 3.83
CA THR A 128 -12.91 29.43 3.11
C THR A 128 -11.50 29.75 3.56
N PRO A 129 -10.59 28.77 3.54
CA PRO A 129 -9.20 29.03 3.88
C PRO A 129 -8.56 30.07 2.93
N PRO A 130 -7.70 30.98 3.41
CA PRO A 130 -7.10 32.04 2.59
C PRO A 130 -6.17 31.46 1.51
N ALA A 131 -5.90 32.24 0.45
CA ALA A 131 -4.84 31.92 -0.49
C ALA A 131 -3.47 32.02 0.19
N LEU A 132 -2.51 31.20 -0.25
CA LEU A 132 -1.14 31.28 0.27
C LEU A 132 -0.44 32.54 -0.28
N PRO A 133 0.33 33.27 0.54
CA PRO A 133 0.93 34.55 0.13
C PRO A 133 1.96 34.42 -1.00
N THR A 134 2.71 33.33 -1.01
CA THR A 134 3.73 33.04 -2.04
C THR A 134 3.69 31.56 -2.39
N THR A 135 4.24 31.20 -3.55
CA THR A 135 4.44 29.79 -3.94
C THR A 135 5.39 29.07 -2.97
N ALA A 136 6.36 29.78 -2.38
CA ALA A 136 7.27 29.26 -1.35
C ALA A 136 6.60 29.19 0.05
N SER A 137 5.40 28.61 0.10
CA SER A 137 4.60 28.42 1.32
C SER A 137 4.06 26.99 1.37
N LEU A 138 4.25 26.32 2.49
CA LEU A 138 3.65 25.02 2.78
C LEU A 138 2.57 25.18 3.85
N ARG A 139 1.34 24.81 3.54
CA ARG A 139 0.25 24.82 4.52
C ARG A 139 0.38 23.65 5.48
N LEU A 140 0.26 23.94 6.78
CA LEU A 140 0.33 22.93 7.84
C LEU A 140 -1.05 22.66 8.43
N TRP A 141 -1.77 23.72 8.81
CA TRP A 141 -3.07 23.61 9.47
C TRP A 141 -4.03 24.67 8.96
N ASP A 142 -5.31 24.34 8.91
CA ASP A 142 -6.39 25.33 8.89
C ASP A 142 -7.01 25.40 10.29
N VAL A 143 -7.32 26.60 10.75
CA VAL A 143 -7.87 26.86 12.08
C VAL A 143 -9.18 27.63 11.92
N THR A 144 -10.26 27.04 12.42
CA THR A 144 -11.56 27.71 12.46
C THR A 144 -11.60 28.67 13.65
N VAL A 145 -11.74 29.96 13.38
CA VAL A 145 -11.89 31.01 14.40
C VAL A 145 -13.36 31.42 14.48
N PRO A 146 -14.08 31.10 15.58
CA PRO A 146 -15.48 31.46 15.74
C PRO A 146 -15.70 32.98 15.78
N ALA A 147 -16.92 33.42 15.45
CA ALA A 147 -17.33 34.81 15.67
C ALA A 147 -17.24 35.16 17.16
N GLY A 148 -16.72 36.34 17.48
CA GLY A 148 -16.57 36.84 18.85
C GLY A 148 -15.53 36.11 19.72
N ALA A 149 -14.80 35.13 19.19
CA ALA A 149 -13.76 34.43 19.94
C ALA A 149 -12.64 35.40 20.33
N SER A 150 -12.30 35.46 21.61
CA SER A 150 -11.15 36.23 22.11
C SER A 150 -10.58 35.57 23.35
N ALA A 151 -9.45 36.08 23.84
CA ALA A 151 -8.84 35.57 25.07
C ALA A 151 -9.77 35.65 26.30
N GLY A 152 -10.69 36.63 26.34
CA GLY A 152 -11.65 36.83 27.43
C GLY A 152 -13.07 36.32 27.14
N ALA A 153 -13.38 35.94 25.91
CA ALA A 153 -14.71 35.51 25.48
C ALA A 153 -14.64 34.16 24.73
N GLY A 154 -14.54 33.07 25.50
CA GLY A 154 -14.69 31.69 24.99
C GLY A 154 -13.49 31.10 24.23
N GLY A 155 -12.63 31.94 23.62
CA GLY A 155 -11.45 31.49 22.88
C GLY A 155 -11.76 30.58 21.68
N ILE A 156 -10.72 29.93 21.16
CA ILE A 156 -10.79 28.93 20.10
C ILE A 156 -10.94 27.55 20.74
N GLY A 157 -11.97 26.80 20.32
CA GLY A 157 -12.16 25.40 20.71
C GLY A 157 -11.19 24.46 20.00
N TRP A 158 -9.95 24.34 20.50
CA TRP A 158 -8.86 23.62 19.82
C TRP A 158 -9.14 22.16 19.46
N GLY A 159 -10.00 21.47 20.20
CA GLY A 159 -10.35 20.07 19.92
C GLY A 159 -11.09 19.85 18.60
N SER A 160 -11.77 20.89 18.08
CA SER A 160 -12.52 20.82 16.82
C SER A 160 -12.14 21.89 15.81
N ALA A 161 -11.39 22.91 16.22
CA ALA A 161 -10.99 24.02 15.35
C ALA A 161 -9.90 23.65 14.33
N LEU A 162 -9.13 22.60 14.58
CA LEU A 162 -7.95 22.23 13.78
C LEU A 162 -8.30 21.29 12.62
N GLY A 163 -8.01 21.71 11.40
CA GLY A 163 -7.97 20.88 10.20
C GLY A 163 -6.52 20.60 9.80
N ASP A 164 -6.10 19.33 9.82
CA ASP A 164 -4.76 18.94 9.36
C ASP A 164 -4.64 19.09 7.85
N ARG A 165 -3.68 19.91 7.41
CA ARG A 165 -3.38 20.19 6.01
C ARG A 165 -1.96 19.76 5.62
N ARG A 166 -1.24 19.10 6.52
CA ARG A 166 0.12 18.62 6.25
C ARG A 166 0.05 17.59 5.13
N ARG A 167 0.64 17.93 3.99
CA ARG A 167 1.06 16.93 2.99
C ARG A 167 2.45 16.42 3.35
N PHE A 168 2.70 15.15 3.06
CA PHE A 168 4.01 14.54 3.28
C PHE A 168 4.80 14.41 1.97
N THR A 169 6.11 14.41 2.13
CA THR A 169 7.07 14.03 1.10
C THR A 169 8.00 12.95 1.65
N CYS A 170 8.75 12.30 0.78
CA CYS A 170 9.71 11.27 1.13
C CYS A 170 10.90 11.29 0.17
N ALA A 171 11.84 10.37 0.39
CA ALA A 171 12.98 10.23 -0.51
C ALA A 171 12.52 9.83 -1.93
N ALA A 172 13.25 10.23 -2.97
CA ALA A 172 13.01 9.77 -4.33
C ALA A 172 13.03 8.23 -4.40
N GLY A 173 12.05 7.63 -5.08
CA GLY A 173 11.87 6.17 -5.09
C GLY A 173 11.21 5.58 -3.82
N GLY A 174 10.99 6.39 -2.78
CA GLY A 174 10.26 5.98 -1.59
C GLY A 174 8.74 5.88 -1.82
N ILE A 175 8.04 5.31 -0.83
CA ILE A 175 6.58 5.30 -0.78
C ILE A 175 6.13 6.62 -0.17
N LEU A 176 5.35 7.41 -0.90
CA LEU A 176 4.81 8.65 -0.34
C LEU A 176 3.81 8.35 0.79
N PRO A 177 4.04 8.83 2.02
CA PRO A 177 3.09 8.62 3.11
C PRO A 177 1.76 9.32 2.84
N ARG A 178 0.67 8.78 3.38
CA ARG A 178 -0.63 9.44 3.36
C ARG A 178 -0.54 10.76 4.12
N GLY A 179 -0.85 11.85 3.43
CA GLY A 179 -1.05 13.17 4.01
C GLY A 179 -2.35 13.80 3.55
N TYR A 180 -2.49 15.10 3.80
CA TYR A 180 -3.59 15.88 3.25
C TYR A 180 -3.52 15.94 1.72
N GLY A 181 -4.68 15.79 1.07
CA GLY A 181 -4.82 15.89 -0.38
C GLY A 181 -4.22 14.69 -1.13
N LEU A 182 -5.09 13.78 -1.59
CA LEU A 182 -4.71 12.65 -2.44
C LEU A 182 -4.90 12.94 -3.94
N SER A 183 -5.40 14.13 -4.28
CA SER A 183 -5.73 14.55 -5.65
C SER A 183 -4.53 15.18 -6.37
N PHE A 184 -3.41 14.45 -6.44
CA PHE A 184 -2.23 14.86 -7.20
C PHE A 184 -1.81 13.74 -8.17
N SER A 185 -1.28 14.10 -9.32
CA SER A 185 -0.70 13.15 -10.28
C SER A 185 0.66 12.66 -9.79
N GLY A 186 1.04 11.43 -10.17
CA GLY A 186 2.43 10.99 -10.02
C GLY A 186 3.35 11.72 -11.00
N ALA A 187 4.60 11.92 -10.59
CA ALA A 187 5.62 12.64 -11.33
C ALA A 187 6.37 11.77 -12.34
N TYR A 188 6.45 10.46 -12.11
CA TYR A 188 7.10 9.51 -13.01
C TYR A 188 6.42 8.14 -12.93
N ASP A 189 6.49 7.38 -14.04
CA ASP A 189 5.93 6.03 -14.06
C ASP A 189 6.58 5.14 -13.01
N GLY A 190 5.76 4.48 -12.20
CA GLY A 190 6.26 3.65 -11.11
C GLY A 190 6.53 4.35 -9.78
N GLN A 191 6.19 5.64 -9.65
CA GLN A 191 6.12 6.26 -8.33
C GLN A 191 5.11 5.51 -7.44
N TYR A 192 5.45 5.34 -6.15
CA TYR A 192 4.59 4.70 -5.16
C TYR A 192 4.01 5.69 -4.14
N ARG A 193 2.79 5.42 -3.68
CA ARG A 193 2.19 6.11 -2.53
C ARG A 193 1.35 5.16 -1.67
N ASP A 194 1.14 5.57 -0.43
CA ASP A 194 0.11 5.02 0.45
C ASP A 194 -1.07 6.00 0.51
N ASN A 195 -2.28 5.52 0.16
CA ASN A 195 -3.50 6.32 0.21
C ASN A 195 -4.29 6.13 1.53
N GLY A 196 -3.83 5.26 2.42
CA GLY A 196 -4.46 4.87 3.69
C GLY A 196 -5.29 3.58 3.66
N THR A 197 -5.56 3.02 2.48
CA THR A 197 -6.29 1.76 2.31
C THR A 197 -5.49 0.74 1.49
N ALA A 198 -4.63 1.20 0.60
CA ALA A 198 -3.76 0.38 -0.21
C ALA A 198 -2.49 1.13 -0.64
N LEU A 199 -1.48 0.36 -1.03
CA LEU A 199 -0.38 0.88 -1.82
C LEU A 199 -0.83 1.08 -3.27
N GLU A 200 -0.45 2.20 -3.84
CA GLU A 200 -0.72 2.54 -5.24
C GLU A 200 0.58 2.83 -5.99
N ARG A 201 0.61 2.44 -7.27
CA ARG A 201 1.67 2.76 -8.23
C ARG A 201 1.09 3.72 -9.27
N TRP A 202 1.82 4.79 -9.58
CA TRP A 202 1.48 5.67 -10.69
C TRP A 202 1.69 4.96 -12.03
N SER A 203 0.69 5.02 -12.91
CA SER A 203 0.78 4.61 -14.30
C SER A 203 0.74 5.85 -15.19
N ALA A 204 1.89 6.19 -15.80
CA ALA A 204 1.96 7.31 -16.73
C ALA A 204 1.10 7.06 -17.98
N GLN A 205 0.99 5.80 -18.41
CA GLN A 205 0.13 5.41 -19.53
C GLN A 205 -1.37 5.65 -19.22
N ALA A 206 -1.81 5.33 -18.00
CA ALA A 206 -3.19 5.54 -17.60
C ALA A 206 -3.46 6.98 -17.11
N GLY A 207 -2.41 7.77 -16.86
CA GLY A 207 -2.52 9.09 -16.22
C GLY A 207 -3.18 9.00 -14.84
N ALA A 208 -3.02 7.88 -14.13
CA ALA A 208 -3.76 7.59 -12.91
C ALA A 208 -2.98 6.71 -11.93
N TRP A 209 -3.33 6.85 -10.65
CA TRP A 209 -2.91 5.93 -9.59
C TRP A 209 -3.67 4.62 -9.70
N GLN A 210 -2.95 3.51 -9.61
CA GLN A 210 -3.54 2.17 -9.64
C GLN A 210 -3.12 1.41 -8.39
N THR A 211 -4.04 0.65 -7.80
CA THR A 211 -3.72 -0.25 -6.69
C THR A 211 -2.59 -1.19 -7.10
N TYR A 212 -1.50 -1.19 -6.34
CA TYR A 212 -0.40 -2.10 -6.56
C TYR A 212 -0.86 -3.52 -6.28
N ARG A 213 -0.61 -4.42 -7.23
CA ARG A 213 -0.83 -5.86 -7.08
C ARG A 213 0.54 -6.53 -7.10
N PRO A 214 0.91 -7.30 -6.06
CA PRO A 214 2.15 -8.05 -6.10
C PRO A 214 2.13 -9.04 -7.28
N PRO A 215 3.30 -9.40 -7.83
CA PRO A 215 3.38 -10.44 -8.85
C PRO A 215 2.66 -11.72 -8.40
N LEU A 216 1.98 -12.38 -9.33
CA LEU A 216 1.33 -13.66 -9.06
C LEU A 216 2.40 -14.68 -8.68
N GLU A 217 2.21 -15.36 -7.54
CA GLU A 217 3.09 -16.45 -7.13
C GLU A 217 3.07 -17.56 -8.21
N SER A 218 4.24 -18.04 -8.61
CA SER A 218 4.32 -19.14 -9.56
C SER A 218 3.93 -20.44 -8.87
N ALA A 219 2.94 -21.15 -9.43
CA ALA A 219 2.55 -22.44 -8.89
C ALA A 219 3.68 -23.47 -9.07
N THR A 220 3.95 -24.27 -8.04
CA THR A 220 4.76 -25.49 -8.20
C THR A 220 3.89 -26.53 -8.90
N VAL A 221 4.39 -27.13 -9.98
CA VAL A 221 3.70 -28.19 -10.73
C VAL A 221 4.56 -29.43 -10.74
N THR A 222 3.95 -30.60 -10.60
CA THR A 222 4.62 -31.89 -10.69
C THR A 222 3.76 -32.88 -11.46
N THR A 223 4.36 -33.56 -12.44
CA THR A 223 3.69 -34.57 -13.28
C THR A 223 4.24 -35.98 -13.09
N THR A 224 5.20 -36.17 -12.18
CA THR A 224 5.92 -37.42 -11.95
C THR A 224 6.03 -37.74 -10.45
N GLY A 225 6.50 -38.94 -10.11
CA GLY A 225 6.83 -39.32 -8.72
C GLY A 225 5.70 -39.98 -7.91
N ALA A 226 4.49 -40.07 -8.46
CA ALA A 226 3.48 -40.99 -7.93
C ALA A 226 3.86 -42.44 -8.26
N VAL A 227 3.50 -43.38 -7.38
CA VAL A 227 3.83 -44.80 -7.52
C VAL A 227 2.54 -45.61 -7.47
N ALA A 228 2.18 -46.27 -8.58
CA ALA A 228 1.00 -47.13 -8.62
C ALA A 228 1.18 -48.37 -7.72
N ALA A 229 0.09 -48.78 -7.08
CA ALA A 229 0.07 -50.00 -6.27
C ALA A 229 0.04 -51.26 -7.16
N THR A 230 0.26 -52.43 -6.54
CA THR A 230 0.22 -53.73 -7.24
C THR A 230 -1.12 -53.93 -7.96
N GLY A 231 -1.04 -54.31 -9.25
CA GLY A 231 -2.22 -54.49 -10.09
C GLY A 231 -2.77 -53.20 -10.68
N PHE A 232 -2.03 -52.09 -10.57
CA PHE A 232 -2.28 -50.85 -11.28
C PHE A 232 -1.01 -50.38 -11.99
N SER A 233 -1.18 -49.59 -13.05
CA SER A 233 -0.11 -48.82 -13.69
C SER A 233 -0.46 -47.34 -13.65
N LEU A 234 0.51 -46.48 -13.37
CA LEU A 234 0.29 -45.03 -13.41
C LEU A 234 0.16 -44.56 -14.86
N THR A 235 -0.98 -43.99 -15.21
CA THR A 235 -1.24 -43.41 -16.54
C THR A 235 -0.92 -41.91 -16.55
N GLY A 236 -1.12 -41.21 -15.43
CA GLY A 236 -0.76 -39.79 -15.32
C GLY A 236 -0.86 -39.23 -13.92
N LEU A 237 -0.05 -38.21 -13.65
CA LEU A 237 -0.16 -37.33 -12.49
C LEU A 237 -0.11 -35.89 -12.98
N HIS A 238 -0.96 -35.03 -12.42
CA HIS A 238 -0.83 -33.59 -12.54
C HIS A 238 -1.17 -32.96 -11.19
N ALA A 239 -0.15 -32.48 -10.50
CA ALA A 239 -0.27 -31.85 -9.20
C ALA A 239 0.17 -30.39 -9.28
N ARG A 240 -0.59 -29.48 -8.65
CA ARG A 240 -0.35 -28.04 -8.62
C ARG A 240 -0.46 -27.50 -7.19
N ARG A 241 0.53 -26.72 -6.75
CA ARG A 241 0.54 -26.08 -5.43
C ARG A 241 0.80 -24.59 -5.56
N ILE A 242 -0.03 -23.77 -4.92
CA ILE A 242 0.15 -22.32 -4.85
C ILE A 242 -0.41 -21.81 -3.51
N SER A 243 0.32 -20.94 -2.83
CA SER A 243 -0.12 -20.26 -1.60
C SER A 243 -0.76 -21.19 -0.55
N GLY A 244 -0.12 -22.34 -0.29
CA GLY A 244 -0.58 -23.34 0.70
C GLY A 244 -1.71 -24.26 0.24
N VAL A 245 -2.32 -24.03 -0.93
CA VAL A 245 -3.33 -24.92 -1.52
C VAL A 245 -2.66 -25.88 -2.49
N GLN A 246 -2.90 -27.18 -2.31
CA GLN A 246 -2.46 -28.25 -3.20
C GLN A 246 -3.68 -28.85 -3.90
N SER A 247 -3.62 -28.99 -5.21
CA SER A 247 -4.57 -29.79 -5.99
C SER A 247 -3.83 -30.82 -6.82
N PHE A 248 -4.46 -31.97 -7.05
CA PHE A 248 -3.91 -32.99 -7.92
C PHE A 248 -5.01 -33.72 -8.69
N SER A 249 -4.61 -34.28 -9.83
CA SER A 249 -5.33 -35.33 -10.54
C SER A 249 -4.35 -36.45 -10.82
N VAL A 250 -4.76 -37.68 -10.51
CA VAL A 250 -4.00 -38.89 -10.78
C VAL A 250 -4.87 -39.88 -11.54
N VAL A 251 -4.26 -40.56 -12.50
CA VAL A 251 -4.92 -41.56 -13.33
C VAL A 251 -4.12 -42.84 -13.24
N VAL A 252 -4.78 -43.93 -12.88
CA VAL A 252 -4.20 -45.28 -12.87
C VAL A 252 -5.03 -46.23 -13.71
N SER A 253 -4.38 -47.06 -14.53
CA SER A 253 -5.03 -48.14 -15.25
C SER A 253 -4.97 -49.43 -14.45
N ARG A 254 -6.08 -50.18 -14.37
CA ARG A 254 -6.12 -51.51 -13.78
C ARG A 254 -5.34 -52.51 -14.65
N THR A 255 -4.37 -53.22 -14.07
CA THR A 255 -3.56 -54.23 -14.80
C THR A 255 -3.79 -55.67 -14.36
N GLY A 256 -4.41 -55.89 -13.19
CA GLY A 256 -4.78 -57.24 -12.73
C GLY A 256 -6.21 -57.65 -13.14
N SER A 257 -6.73 -58.70 -12.49
CA SER A 257 -8.08 -59.22 -12.70
C SER A 257 -9.20 -58.18 -12.49
N THR A 258 -10.33 -58.38 -13.16
CA THR A 258 -11.54 -57.56 -12.97
C THR A 258 -11.99 -57.60 -11.52
N ILE A 259 -12.32 -56.44 -10.97
CA ILE A 259 -12.90 -56.28 -9.63
C ILE A 259 -14.38 -55.93 -9.81
N THR A 260 -15.26 -56.67 -9.17
CA THR A 260 -16.70 -56.45 -9.21
C THR A 260 -17.18 -55.95 -7.85
N SER A 261 -17.87 -54.83 -7.83
CA SER A 261 -18.49 -54.29 -6.62
C SER A 261 -19.68 -55.16 -6.22
N PRO A 262 -19.76 -55.66 -4.97
CA PRO A 262 -20.90 -56.45 -4.52
C PRO A 262 -22.17 -55.60 -4.46
N THR A 263 -23.33 -56.22 -4.68
CA THR A 263 -24.62 -55.53 -4.51
C THR A 263 -24.86 -55.26 -3.03
N GLY A 264 -24.97 -53.99 -2.65
CA GLY A 264 -25.30 -53.58 -1.27
C GLY A 264 -24.14 -53.59 -0.27
N SER A 265 -22.88 -53.71 -0.74
CA SER A 265 -21.70 -53.57 0.12
C SER A 265 -20.58 -52.82 -0.62
N ASN A 266 -19.56 -52.40 0.14
CA ASN A 266 -18.36 -51.77 -0.40
C ASN A 266 -17.41 -52.82 -0.98
N ILE A 267 -16.51 -52.38 -1.87
CA ILE A 267 -15.38 -53.22 -2.27
C ILE A 267 -14.40 -53.35 -1.09
N THR A 268 -13.55 -54.38 -1.13
CA THR A 268 -12.40 -54.42 -0.22
C THR A 268 -11.46 -53.26 -0.52
N ASP A 269 -10.97 -52.61 0.52
CA ASP A 269 -10.01 -51.50 0.43
C ASP A 269 -8.85 -51.85 -0.50
N LEU A 270 -8.72 -51.06 -1.56
CA LEU A 270 -7.82 -51.33 -2.66
C LEU A 270 -6.87 -50.15 -2.87
N PRO A 271 -5.60 -50.26 -2.44
CA PRO A 271 -4.58 -49.24 -2.74
C PRO A 271 -4.46 -49.05 -4.24
N LEU A 272 -4.54 -47.79 -4.69
CA LEU A 272 -4.42 -47.41 -6.10
C LEU A 272 -3.03 -46.86 -6.42
N VAL A 273 -2.61 -45.86 -5.65
CA VAL A 273 -1.41 -45.08 -5.92
C VAL A 273 -0.95 -44.35 -4.66
N THR A 274 0.36 -44.14 -4.55
CA THR A 274 0.97 -43.31 -3.50
C THR A 274 1.48 -42.00 -4.09
N LEU A 275 1.03 -40.88 -3.54
CA LEU A 275 1.50 -39.54 -3.89
C LEU A 275 2.94 -39.30 -3.39
N PRO A 276 3.75 -38.53 -4.15
CA PRO A 276 5.11 -38.16 -3.75
C PRO A 276 5.11 -37.36 -2.43
N LEU A 277 6.20 -37.44 -1.66
CA LEU A 277 6.31 -36.92 -0.28
C LEU A 277 5.87 -35.45 -0.12
N GLY A 278 6.14 -34.58 -1.09
CA GLY A 278 5.77 -33.16 -1.06
C GLY A 278 4.30 -32.84 -1.38
N TRP A 279 3.50 -33.87 -1.68
CA TRP A 279 2.13 -33.78 -2.18
C TRP A 279 1.13 -34.58 -1.34
N ARG A 280 1.46 -34.81 -0.07
CA ARG A 280 0.64 -35.57 0.88
C ARG A 280 -0.13 -34.59 1.78
N PRO A 281 -1.37 -34.92 2.19
CA PRO A 281 -2.16 -34.03 3.04
C PRO A 281 -1.67 -34.10 4.49
N ALA A 282 -1.96 -33.06 5.27
CA ALA A 282 -1.66 -33.00 6.70
C ALA A 282 -2.59 -33.90 7.54
N TYR A 283 -3.78 -34.21 7.02
CA TYR A 283 -4.78 -35.07 7.63
C TYR A 283 -5.35 -36.01 6.57
N ASP A 284 -5.91 -37.12 7.01
CA ASP A 284 -6.56 -38.03 6.09
C ASP A 284 -7.84 -37.40 5.51
N MET A 285 -8.17 -37.73 4.26
CA MET A 285 -9.32 -37.13 3.57
C MET A 285 -10.01 -38.08 2.61
N GLU A 286 -11.29 -37.83 2.37
CA GLU A 286 -12.08 -38.51 1.34
C GLU A 286 -11.95 -37.82 -0.02
N LEU A 287 -11.94 -38.62 -1.06
CA LEU A 287 -11.82 -38.23 -2.45
C LEU A 287 -12.88 -38.94 -3.28
N THR A 288 -13.19 -38.39 -4.44
CA THR A 288 -14.02 -39.06 -5.45
C THR A 288 -13.13 -39.76 -6.46
N ALA A 289 -13.55 -40.95 -6.88
CA ALA A 289 -12.92 -41.75 -7.92
C ALA A 289 -13.94 -42.10 -9.01
N SER A 290 -13.51 -42.12 -10.27
CA SER A 290 -14.35 -42.46 -11.42
C SER A 290 -13.54 -43.14 -12.51
N ASP A 291 -14.12 -44.12 -13.21
CA ASP A 291 -13.56 -44.67 -14.44
C ASP A 291 -14.28 -44.18 -15.72
N GLY A 292 -15.30 -43.33 -15.55
CA GLY A 292 -16.19 -42.84 -16.61
C GLY A 292 -17.40 -43.74 -16.89
N PHE A 293 -17.46 -44.95 -16.31
CA PHE A 293 -18.60 -45.86 -16.36
C PHE A 293 -19.28 -46.02 -15.00
N ALA A 294 -18.50 -45.92 -13.93
CA ALA A 294 -18.93 -45.98 -12.56
C ALA A 294 -18.09 -45.04 -11.69
N ASP A 295 -18.67 -44.66 -10.55
CA ASP A 295 -18.05 -43.76 -9.58
C ASP A 295 -17.99 -44.42 -8.21
N GLY A 296 -17.11 -43.89 -7.36
CA GLY A 296 -16.90 -44.33 -5.99
C GLY A 296 -16.13 -43.32 -5.15
N ALA A 297 -15.83 -43.71 -3.92
CA ALA A 297 -15.03 -42.93 -2.99
C ALA A 297 -13.67 -43.58 -2.77
N ALA A 298 -12.64 -42.75 -2.70
CA ALA A 298 -11.29 -43.14 -2.32
C ALA A 298 -10.88 -42.36 -1.06
N TYR A 299 -10.03 -42.97 -0.25
CA TYR A 299 -9.46 -42.39 0.94
C TYR A 299 -7.99 -42.07 0.69
N LEU A 300 -7.56 -40.84 0.98
CA LEU A 300 -6.17 -40.41 0.92
C LEU A 300 -5.63 -40.23 2.33
N SER A 301 -4.66 -41.06 2.68
CA SER A 301 -3.96 -40.99 3.96
C SER A 301 -2.88 -39.90 3.99
N THR A 302 -2.48 -39.49 5.18
CA THR A 302 -1.27 -38.68 5.43
C THR A 302 0.03 -39.30 4.89
N ALA A 303 0.06 -40.63 4.72
CA ALA A 303 1.15 -41.34 4.05
C ALA A 303 1.14 -41.18 2.52
N GLY A 304 0.16 -40.47 1.95
CA GLY A 304 0.00 -40.23 0.52
C GLY A 304 -0.66 -41.38 -0.23
N VAL A 305 -1.06 -42.45 0.45
CA VAL A 305 -1.69 -43.62 -0.20
C VAL A 305 -3.15 -43.30 -0.46
N ILE A 306 -3.55 -43.41 -1.73
CA ILE A 306 -4.94 -43.35 -2.18
C ILE A 306 -5.48 -44.77 -2.25
N THR A 307 -6.53 -45.06 -1.48
CA THR A 307 -7.18 -46.36 -1.38
C THR A 307 -8.62 -46.24 -1.85
N LEU A 308 -9.02 -46.98 -2.89
CA LEU A 308 -10.41 -47.07 -3.30
C LEU A 308 -11.19 -47.91 -2.30
N ARG A 309 -12.33 -47.41 -1.82
CA ARG A 309 -13.13 -48.08 -0.78
C ARG A 309 -14.54 -48.40 -1.24
N THR A 310 -15.12 -47.54 -2.07
CA THR A 310 -16.47 -47.76 -2.59
C THR A 310 -16.46 -47.68 -4.10
N TRP A 311 -17.44 -48.35 -4.71
CA TRP A 311 -17.70 -48.31 -6.12
C TRP A 311 -19.19 -48.50 -6.35
N SER A 312 -19.72 -47.99 -7.46
CA SER A 312 -21.14 -48.14 -7.82
C SER A 312 -21.58 -49.60 -7.73
N ALA A 313 -22.78 -49.85 -7.19
CA ALA A 313 -23.27 -51.20 -6.95
C ALA A 313 -23.30 -52.03 -8.25
N ALA A 314 -22.79 -53.26 -8.21
CA ALA A 314 -22.57 -54.13 -9.37
C ALA A 314 -21.66 -53.56 -10.48
N GLY A 315 -21.02 -52.42 -10.25
CA GLY A 315 -20.01 -51.85 -11.14
C GLY A 315 -18.77 -52.72 -11.20
N THR A 316 -18.07 -52.68 -12.34
CA THR A 316 -16.81 -53.43 -12.54
C THR A 316 -15.66 -52.50 -12.84
N ILE A 317 -14.48 -52.84 -12.33
CA ILE A 317 -13.20 -52.20 -12.66
C ILE A 317 -12.42 -53.25 -13.45
N GLN A 318 -12.48 -53.15 -14.77
CA GLN A 318 -11.88 -54.12 -15.69
C GLN A 318 -10.41 -53.78 -15.97
N ALA A 319 -9.63 -54.79 -16.36
CA ALA A 319 -8.27 -54.56 -16.85
C ALA A 319 -8.27 -53.59 -18.04
N GLY A 320 -7.31 -52.66 -18.04
CA GLY A 320 -7.18 -51.59 -19.04
C GLY A 320 -8.06 -50.37 -18.79
N ARG A 321 -8.91 -50.36 -17.75
CA ARG A 321 -9.70 -49.16 -17.40
C ARG A 321 -8.90 -48.19 -16.54
N ASP A 322 -8.95 -46.92 -16.94
CA ASP A 322 -8.38 -45.81 -16.19
C ASP A 322 -9.34 -45.35 -15.09
N ILE A 323 -8.87 -45.40 -13.85
CA ILE A 323 -9.48 -44.78 -12.68
C ILE A 323 -8.84 -43.40 -12.49
N ARG A 324 -9.67 -42.38 -12.40
CA ARG A 324 -9.29 -40.98 -12.19
C ARG A 324 -9.66 -40.57 -10.78
N VAL A 325 -8.70 -40.03 -10.04
CA VAL A 325 -8.90 -39.48 -8.70
C VAL A 325 -8.34 -38.07 -8.68
N SER A 326 -9.09 -37.13 -8.12
CA SER A 326 -8.64 -35.75 -7.93
C SER A 326 -8.92 -35.28 -6.51
N GLY A 327 -8.03 -34.45 -5.99
CA GLY A 327 -8.17 -33.87 -4.65
C GLY A 327 -7.68 -32.44 -4.60
N CYS A 328 -8.18 -31.68 -3.63
CA CYS A 328 -7.71 -30.35 -3.30
C CYS A 328 -7.68 -30.21 -1.77
N PHE A 329 -6.56 -29.79 -1.20
CA PHE A 329 -6.38 -29.63 0.24
C PHE A 329 -5.38 -28.52 0.56
N VAL A 330 -5.35 -28.11 1.83
CA VAL A 330 -4.40 -27.14 2.37
C VAL A 330 -3.29 -27.90 3.09
N THR A 331 -2.04 -27.43 2.92
CA THR A 331 -0.86 -27.95 3.64
C THR A 331 -0.26 -26.93 4.57
#